data_AF-A0A0D7E163-F1
#
_entry.id   AF-A0A0D7E163-F1
#
_cell.length_a   1.000
_cell.length_b   1.000
_cell.length_c   1.000
_cell.angle_alpha   90.00
_cell.angle_beta   90.00
_cell.angle_gamma   90.00
#
_symmetry.space_group_name_H-M   'P 1'
#
loop_
_entity.id
_entity.type
_entity.pdbx_description
1 polymer ?
#
loop_
_entity_poly.entity_id
_entity_poly.type
_entity_poly.pdbx_seq_one_letter_code
_entity_poly.pdbx_strand_id
1 'polypeptide(L)'
;MITLSLELTRNEANGSVYKPHSELVDMVSVDSFEAVKAKCEIDGWVIHSWSVSEQLPFDEGYAASSAGVGSDANPYAEHFWKHNEWWLGWDSHQ
;
A
#
# COMPACT_ATOMS: atom_id res chain seq x y z
N MET A 1 1.36 -1.35 6.32
CA MET A 1 2.24 -0.65 5.34
C MET A 1 1.33 0.06 4.36
N ILE A 2 1.62 1.30 4.00
CA ILE A 2 0.71 2.09 3.16
C ILE A 2 1.18 2.01 1.70
N THR A 3 0.26 1.63 0.80
CA THR A 3 0.49 1.66 -0.64
C THR A 3 -0.04 2.98 -1.19
N LEU A 4 0.85 3.82 -1.70
CA LEU A 4 0.53 5.01 -2.46
C LEU A 4 0.45 4.64 -3.94
N SER A 5 -0.76 4.64 -4.50
CA SER A 5 -0.99 4.41 -5.93
C SER A 5 -1.11 5.75 -6.64
N LEU A 6 -0.32 5.94 -7.68
CA LEU A 6 -0.27 7.15 -8.50
C LEU A 6 -0.63 6.81 -9.94
N GLU A 7 -1.41 7.67 -10.57
CA GLU A 7 -1.51 7.72 -12.02
C GLU A 7 -0.65 8.86 -12.51
N LEU A 8 0.43 8.52 -13.21
CA LEU A 8 1.36 9.48 -13.78
C LEU A 8 0.91 9.85 -15.19
N THR A 9 1.12 11.10 -15.58
CA THR A 9 0.85 11.60 -16.93
C THR A 9 2.05 12.32 -17.51
N ARG A 10 2.23 12.21 -18.82
CA ARG A 10 3.22 12.96 -19.59
C ARG A 10 2.59 13.40 -20.91
N ASN A 11 2.77 14.66 -21.27
CA ASN A 11 2.31 15.18 -22.55
C ASN A 11 3.37 14.93 -23.62
N GLU A 12 2.97 14.21 -24.67
CA GLU A 12 3.79 13.95 -25.85
C GLU A 12 3.14 14.58 -27.09
N ALA A 13 3.88 14.59 -28.21
CA ALA A 13 3.40 15.18 -29.47
C ALA A 13 2.09 14.55 -29.98
N ASN A 14 1.78 13.32 -29.55
CA ASN A 14 0.60 12.56 -29.96
C ASN A 14 -0.52 12.54 -28.88
N GLY A 15 -0.37 13.31 -27.79
CA GLY A 15 -1.34 13.39 -26.70
C GLY A 15 -0.75 13.01 -25.33
N SER A 16 -1.62 12.95 -24.32
CA SER A 16 -1.23 12.60 -22.95
C SER A 16 -1.10 11.08 -22.79
N VAL A 17 0.05 10.64 -22.30
CA VAL A 17 0.32 9.24 -21.93
C VAL A 17 0.14 9.08 -20.44
N TYR A 18 -0.53 8.00 -20.02
CA TYR A 18 -0.75 7.69 -18.61
C TYR A 18 0.00 6.42 -18.21
N LYS A 19 0.53 6.38 -16.99
CA LYS A 19 1.28 5.26 -16.46
C LYS A 19 0.93 5.04 -14.98
N PRO A 20 0.47 3.84 -14.58
CA PRO A 20 0.30 3.51 -13.18
C PRO A 20 1.67 3.38 -12.49
N HIS A 21 1.75 3.85 -11.26
CA HIS A 21 2.92 3.73 -10.39
C HIS A 21 2.46 3.46 -8.95
N SER A 22 3.20 2.63 -8.22
CA SER A 22 2.88 2.32 -6.84
C SER A 22 4.14 2.34 -6.01
N GLU A 23 4.08 3.01 -4.86
CA GLU A 23 5.19 3.12 -3.92
C GLU A 23 4.70 2.75 -2.52
N LEU A 24 5.52 1.98 -1.80
CA LEU A 24 5.25 1.63 -0.41
C LEU A 24 5.85 2.69 0.49
N VAL A 25 5.01 3.26 1.35
CA VAL A 25 5.40 4.29 2.31
C VAL A 25 4.96 3.88 3.72
N ASP A 26 5.75 4.26 4.72
CA ASP A 26 5.39 4.03 6.12
C ASP A 26 4.26 4.95 6.59
N MET A 27 4.24 6.16 6.06
CA MET A 27 3.23 7.19 6.34
C MET A 27 3.07 8.09 5.12
N VAL A 28 1.83 8.50 4.83
CA VAL A 28 1.57 9.55 3.84
C VAL A 28 1.61 10.91 4.54
N SER A 29 2.74 11.58 4.39
CA SER A 29 3.00 12.94 4.87
C SER A 29 3.29 13.87 3.69
N VAL A 30 3.29 15.18 3.94
CA VAL A 30 3.70 16.17 2.93
C VAL A 30 5.11 15.85 2.42
N ASP A 31 6.04 15.56 3.33
CA ASP A 31 7.43 15.29 2.98
C ASP A 31 7.60 14.03 2.15
N SER A 32 6.92 12.94 2.53
CA SER A 32 6.98 11.68 1.77
C SER A 32 6.33 11.85 0.40
N PHE A 33 5.23 12.59 0.29
CA PHE A 33 4.55 12.82 -0.98
C PHE A 33 5.37 13.72 -1.91
N GLU A 34 5.97 14.80 -1.40
CA GLU A 34 6.85 15.66 -2.20
C GLU A 34 8.12 14.92 -2.63
N ALA A 35 8.66 14.02 -1.80
CA ALA A 35 9.79 13.17 -2.21
C ALA A 35 9.43 12.24 -3.38
N VAL A 36 8.25 11.63 -3.34
CA VAL A 36 7.73 10.77 -4.42
C VAL A 36 7.49 11.58 -5.70
N LYS A 37 6.84 12.74 -5.56
CA LYS A 37 6.58 13.67 -6.66
C LYS A 37 7.87 14.15 -7.33
N ALA A 38 8.87 14.53 -6.55
CA ALA A 38 10.16 14.95 -7.07
C ALA A 38 10.85 13.84 -7.90
N LYS A 39 10.75 12.57 -7.48
CA LYS A 39 11.24 11.43 -8.27
C LYS A 39 10.51 11.32 -9.61
N CYS A 40 9.19 11.43 -9.61
CA CYS A 40 8.39 11.35 -10.84
C CYS A 40 8.71 12.51 -11.81
N GLU A 41 8.87 13.73 -11.28
CA GLU A 41 9.16 14.92 -12.08
C GLU A 41 10.56 14.86 -12.74
N ILE A 42 11.56 14.28 -12.06
CA ILE A 42 12.89 14.04 -12.64
C ILE A 42 12.80 13.17 -13.91
N ASP A 43 11.90 12.19 -13.92
CA ASP A 43 11.66 11.30 -15.07
C ASP A 43 10.72 11.92 -16.13
N GLY A 44 10.33 13.19 -15.96
CA GLY A 44 9.43 13.91 -16.86
C GLY A 44 7.96 13.51 -16.73
N TRP A 45 7.58 12.88 -15.62
CA TRP A 45 6.20 12.48 -15.31
C TRP A 45 5.59 13.41 -14.27
N VAL A 46 4.30 13.72 -14.43
CA VAL A 46 3.53 14.51 -13.48
C VAL A 46 2.43 13.64 -12.87
N ILE A 47 2.14 13.81 -11.58
CA ILE A 47 1.04 13.08 -10.93
C ILE A 47 -0.30 13.65 -11.41
N HIS A 48 -1.13 12.82 -12.07
CA HIS A 48 -2.48 13.16 -12.49
C HIS A 48 -3.49 12.91 -11.37
N SER A 49 -3.44 11.72 -10.78
CA SER A 49 -4.31 11.30 -9.68
C SER A 49 -3.54 10.39 -8.73
N TRP A 50 -4.02 10.26 -7.49
CA TRP A 50 -3.43 9.37 -6.50
C TRP A 50 -4.49 8.81 -5.54
N SER A 51 -4.20 7.65 -4.99
CA SER A 51 -4.99 7.00 -3.96
C SER A 51 -4.09 6.28 -2.96
N VAL A 52 -4.63 6.03 -1.78
CA VAL A 52 -3.90 5.40 -0.68
C VAL A 52 -4.71 4.21 -0.19
N SER A 53 -4.03 3.08 -0.03
CA SER A 53 -4.55 1.94 0.70
C SER A 53 -3.58 1.55 1.80
N GLU A 54 -4.09 1.27 2.99
CA GLU A 54 -3.30 0.70 4.07
C GLU A 54 -3.71 -0.77 4.22
N GLN A 55 -2.72 -1.66 4.24
CA GLN A 55 -2.96 -3.04 4.64
C GLN A 55 -2.88 -3.10 6.17
N LEU A 56 -3.99 -3.45 6.81
CA LEU A 56 -4.08 -3.61 8.26
C LEU A 56 -3.75 -5.05 8.65
N PRO A 57 -3.33 -5.30 9.90
CA PRO A 57 -3.09 -6.66 10.38
C PRO A 57 -4.31 -7.59 10.19
N PHE A 58 -5.53 -7.06 10.28
CA PHE A 58 -6.76 -7.80 9.97
C PHE A 58 -6.73 -8.38 8.55
N ASP A 59 -6.43 -7.55 7.54
CA ASP A 59 -6.39 -7.97 6.14
C ASP A 59 -5.32 -9.06 5.92
N GLU A 60 -4.17 -8.93 6.60
CA GLU A 60 -3.10 -9.92 6.58
C GLU A 60 -3.56 -11.26 7.18
N GLY A 61 -4.28 -11.23 8.31
CA GLY A 61 -4.81 -12.42 8.96
C GLY A 61 -5.85 -13.14 8.10
N TYR A 62 -6.80 -12.38 7.54
CA TYR A 62 -7.79 -12.91 6.62
C TYR A 62 -7.14 -13.58 5.41
N ALA A 63 -6.15 -12.91 4.79
CA ALA A 63 -5.41 -13.45 3.66
C ALA A 63 -4.67 -14.75 4.03
N ALA A 64 -4.01 -14.81 5.19
CA ALA A 64 -3.33 -16.00 5.68
C ALA A 64 -4.30 -17.18 5.87
N SER A 65 -5.45 -16.95 6.51
CA SER A 65 -6.49 -17.98 6.69
C SER A 65 -7.03 -18.47 5.35
N SER A 66 -7.32 -17.55 4.42
CA SER A 66 -7.78 -17.89 3.06
C SER A 66 -6.79 -18.72 2.26
N ALA A 67 -5.50 -18.55 2.54
CA ALA A 67 -4.41 -19.32 1.93
C ALA A 67 -4.16 -20.66 2.66
N GLY A 68 -4.92 -20.99 3.71
CA GLY A 68 -4.74 -22.19 4.52
C GLY A 68 -3.50 -22.15 5.42
N VAL A 69 -2.95 -20.97 5.69
CA VAL A 69 -1.81 -20.79 6.58
C VAL A 69 -2.30 -20.83 8.03
N GLY A 70 -1.58 -21.54 8.89
CA GLY A 70 -1.89 -21.63 10.32
C GLY A 70 -1.76 -20.28 11.04
N SER A 71 -2.43 -20.15 12.17
CA SER A 71 -2.37 -18.94 13.00
C SER A 71 -1.03 -18.73 13.70
N ASP A 72 -0.19 -19.76 13.74
CA ASP A 72 1.22 -19.71 14.17
C ASP A 72 2.10 -18.86 13.24
N ALA A 73 1.62 -18.54 12.03
CA ALA A 73 2.28 -17.62 11.12
C ALA A 73 2.04 -16.14 11.45
N ASN A 74 1.27 -15.81 12.50
CA ASN A 74 1.08 -14.43 12.95
C ASN A 74 2.45 -13.79 13.27
N PRO A 75 2.88 -12.75 12.53
CA PRO A 75 4.21 -12.18 12.70
C PRO A 75 4.31 -11.26 13.92
N TYR A 76 3.19 -10.96 14.58
CA TYR A 76 3.12 -10.03 15.69
C TYR A 76 3.17 -10.78 17.02
N ALA A 77 3.94 -10.28 18.00
CA ALA A 77 3.96 -10.86 19.34
C ALA A 77 2.65 -10.57 20.10
N GLU A 78 2.21 -11.52 20.94
CA GLU A 78 0.90 -11.54 21.62
C GLU A 78 0.52 -10.26 22.38
N HIS A 79 1.51 -9.51 22.88
CA HIS A 79 1.28 -8.30 23.67
C HIS A 79 1.03 -7.04 22.80
N PHE A 80 1.20 -7.12 21.48
CA PHE A 80 0.90 -6.01 20.58
C PHE A 80 -0.54 -6.08 20.06
N TRP A 81 -1.21 -4.93 19.97
CA TRP A 81 -2.56 -4.85 19.41
C TRP A 81 -2.68 -5.48 18.01
N LYS A 82 -1.62 -5.38 17.19
CA LYS A 82 -1.55 -5.98 15.85
C LYS A 82 -1.72 -7.49 15.86
N HIS A 83 -1.28 -8.17 16.93
CA HIS A 83 -1.47 -9.61 17.09
C HIS A 83 -2.95 -9.96 17.17
N ASN A 84 -3.70 -9.25 18.02
CA ASN A 84 -5.13 -9.46 18.18
C ASN A 84 -5.88 -9.13 16.88
N GLU A 85 -5.52 -8.02 16.25
CA GLU A 85 -6.15 -7.57 15.01
C GLU A 85 -5.93 -8.58 13.87
N TRP A 86 -4.72 -9.11 13.74
CA TRP A 86 -4.42 -10.19 12.78
C TRP A 86 -5.21 -11.45 13.08
N TRP A 87 -5.28 -11.85 14.36
CA TRP A 87 -6.06 -13.03 14.76
C TRP A 87 -7.55 -12.88 14.43
N LEU A 88 -8.14 -11.70 14.64
CA LEU A 88 -9.53 -11.42 14.26
C LEU A 88 -9.75 -11.61 12.77
N GLY A 89 -8.82 -11.13 11.94
CA GLY A 89 -8.86 -11.34 10.50
C GLY A 89 -8.80 -12.82 10.13
N TRP A 90 -7.85 -13.54 10.71
CA TRP A 90 -7.64 -14.97 10.45
C TRP A 90 -8.85 -15.83 10.86
N ASP A 91 -9.40 -15.58 12.04
CA ASP A 91 -10.57 -16.26 12.59
C ASP A 91 -11.84 -15.98 11.78
N SER A 92 -11.98 -14.76 11.23
CA SER A 92 -13.17 -14.37 10.47
C SER A 92 -13.39 -15.13 9.15
N HIS A 93 -12.35 -15.79 8.61
CA HIS A 93 -12.44 -16.61 7.41
C HIS A 93 -12.73 -18.09 7.71
N GLN A 94 -12.52 -18.55 8.95
CA GLN A 94 -12.68 -19.97 9.33
C GLN A 94 -14.10 -20.51 9.11
#